data_AF-A0A9D5NGK6-F1
#
_entry.id   AF-A0A9D5NGK6-F1
#
_cell.length_a   1.000
_cell.length_b   1.000
_cell.length_c   1.000
_cell.angle_alpha   90.00
_cell.angle_beta   90.00
_cell.angle_gamma   90.00
#
_symmetry.space_group_name_H-M   'P 1'
#
loop_
_entity.id
_entity.type
_entity.pdbx_description
1 polymer ?
#
loop_
_entity_poly.entity_id
_entity_poly.type
_entity_poly.pdbx_seq_one_letter_code
_entity_poly.pdbx_strand_id
1 'polypeptide(L)'
;MNLKNKLLHLKDTIILKAKEKAYASGFGSTEDYEPKFNSYELSDFVDNLINWYSETMIKGHFTEIGEFHFPEDLRNFIEKMAVWYELRYPDYEINRLMPGSNQEGLYVSDIMFKNNKYINDLLEEEADTKYLDWDEFYNARSFIRALPHTERYFLAKPKFPNLVYIKTGSYPHFHLHPNGTIYEAEGIETLLGYQIYDKELVGKHITELPNLLEEFGYNLSSNSELFKVIKNYKNRVYLKEELLNCVMYRLIDRGGNRIGPRRAFLFAKEFNRSIDIPLIYGIDYSDPGLNSFITTYLEAGGKEDLVCLVGYGSRSRKNEPLSIIKLKEIYKPVTKETEKDSKLTELHQRLVNVLANSIDPEELRQETVKQLRIERKLQKNNLNKKASE
;
A
#
# COMPACT_ATOMS: atom_id res chain seq x y z
N MET A 1 8.05 -43.13 -11.98
CA MET A 1 7.84 -41.67 -11.87
C MET A 1 7.07 -41.39 -10.58
N ASN A 2 7.71 -40.70 -9.62
CA ASN A 2 7.19 -40.46 -8.26
C ASN A 2 5.90 -39.61 -8.29
N LEU A 3 4.97 -39.81 -7.35
CA LEU A 3 3.73 -39.05 -7.17
C LEU A 3 3.98 -37.53 -7.20
N LYS A 4 5.12 -37.09 -6.66
CA LYS A 4 5.60 -35.69 -6.68
C LYS A 4 5.82 -35.17 -8.11
N ASN A 5 6.36 -35.99 -9.01
CA ASN A 5 6.58 -35.64 -10.41
C ASN A 5 5.27 -35.64 -11.21
N LYS A 6 4.29 -36.49 -10.85
CA LYS A 6 2.95 -36.43 -11.43
C LYS A 6 2.21 -35.17 -11.00
N LEU A 7 2.32 -34.75 -9.73
CA LEU A 7 1.75 -33.51 -9.20
C LEU A 7 2.38 -32.27 -9.83
N LEU A 8 3.69 -32.27 -10.04
CA LEU A 8 4.40 -31.20 -10.72
C LEU A 8 3.93 -31.07 -12.18
N HIS A 9 3.88 -32.20 -12.91
CA HIS A 9 3.39 -32.22 -14.28
C HIS A 9 1.92 -31.79 -14.39
N LEU A 10 1.07 -32.16 -13.42
CA LEU A 10 -0.34 -31.73 -13.39
C LEU A 10 -0.46 -30.22 -13.14
N LYS A 11 0.36 -29.67 -12.24
CA LYS A 11 0.45 -28.23 -11.97
C LYS A 11 0.90 -27.46 -13.21
N ASP A 12 1.93 -27.95 -13.90
CA ASP A 12 2.45 -27.35 -15.13
C ASP A 12 1.41 -27.41 -16.25
N THR A 13 0.65 -28.51 -16.35
CA THR A 13 -0.44 -28.68 -17.33
C THR A 13 -1.62 -27.74 -17.03
N ILE A 14 -1.96 -27.52 -15.75
CA ILE A 14 -3.02 -26.58 -15.33
C ILE A 14 -2.59 -25.13 -15.63
N ILE A 15 -1.32 -24.79 -15.40
CA ILE A 15 -0.75 -23.48 -15.72
C ILE A 15 -0.75 -23.25 -17.25
N LEU A 16 -0.39 -24.27 -18.03
CA LEU A 16 -0.45 -24.22 -19.50
C LEU A 16 -1.89 -23.99 -19.99
N LYS A 17 -2.87 -24.72 -19.47
CA LYS A 17 -4.28 -24.51 -19.84
C LYS A 17 -4.83 -23.16 -19.40
N ALA A 18 -4.37 -22.61 -18.27
CA ALA A 18 -4.72 -21.26 -17.83
C ALA A 18 -4.12 -20.19 -18.76
N LYS A 19 -2.90 -20.41 -19.27
CA LYS A 19 -2.24 -19.55 -20.27
C LYS A 19 -2.91 -19.62 -21.64
N GLU A 20 -3.30 -20.81 -22.10
CA GLU A 20 -4.06 -20.99 -23.35
C GLU A 20 -5.43 -20.30 -23.31
N LYS A 21 -6.12 -20.35 -22.14
CA LYS A 21 -7.41 -19.67 -21.95
C LYS A 21 -7.28 -18.15 -21.88
N ALA A 22 -6.15 -17.63 -21.41
CA ALA A 22 -5.82 -16.21 -21.47
C ALA A 22 -5.52 -15.76 -22.92
N TYR A 23 -4.82 -16.59 -23.70
CA TYR A 23 -4.52 -16.35 -25.12
C TYR A 23 -5.78 -16.28 -26.01
N ALA A 24 -6.80 -17.10 -25.72
CA ALA A 24 -8.08 -17.06 -26.44
C ALA A 24 -8.89 -15.77 -26.20
N SER A 25 -8.56 -14.97 -25.19
CA SER A 25 -9.29 -13.75 -24.81
C SER A 25 -8.74 -12.45 -25.41
N GLY A 26 -7.88 -12.53 -26.44
CA GLY A 26 -7.56 -11.39 -27.30
C GLY A 26 -6.57 -10.36 -26.74
N PHE A 27 -5.61 -10.78 -25.90
CA PHE A 27 -4.47 -9.93 -25.53
C PHE A 27 -3.21 -10.37 -26.27
N GLY A 28 -2.60 -9.41 -26.98
CA GLY A 28 -1.39 -9.61 -27.78
C GLY A 28 -0.13 -9.91 -26.94
N SER A 29 0.72 -10.74 -27.56
CA SER A 29 2.16 -10.98 -27.32
C SER A 29 2.67 -11.07 -25.88
N THR A 30 3.03 -12.29 -25.46
CA THR A 30 4.18 -12.51 -24.58
C THR A 30 5.26 -13.24 -25.37
N GLU A 31 6.09 -12.49 -26.09
CA GLU A 31 7.51 -12.85 -26.18
C GLU A 31 8.07 -12.80 -24.75
N ASP A 32 9.13 -13.57 -24.49
CA ASP A 32 9.84 -13.66 -23.20
C ASP A 32 10.06 -12.29 -22.56
N TYR A 33 9.10 -11.84 -21.74
CA TYR A 33 9.23 -10.66 -20.91
C TYR A 33 9.66 -11.14 -19.53
N GLU A 34 10.94 -11.51 -19.40
CA GLU A 34 11.62 -11.12 -18.17
C GLU A 34 11.45 -9.60 -18.10
N PRO A 35 10.77 -9.04 -17.09
CA PRO A 35 10.64 -7.60 -17.02
C PRO A 35 12.05 -7.05 -16.84
N LYS A 36 12.62 -6.52 -17.92
CA LYS A 36 13.66 -5.51 -17.84
C LYS A 36 13.01 -4.30 -17.17
N PHE A 37 12.86 -4.35 -15.85
CA PHE A 37 12.71 -3.16 -15.02
C PHE A 37 14.00 -2.37 -15.17
N ASN A 38 14.09 -1.60 -16.25
CA ASN A 38 15.20 -0.67 -16.45
C ASN A 38 15.10 0.53 -15.48
N SER A 39 14.02 0.62 -14.71
CA SER A 39 13.82 1.60 -13.64
C SER A 39 12.98 0.99 -12.52
N TYR A 40 13.49 1.04 -11.29
CA TYR A 40 12.72 0.76 -10.07
C TYR A 40 12.11 2.03 -9.49
N GLU A 41 12.10 3.13 -10.26
CA GLU A 41 11.70 4.44 -9.79
C GLU A 41 10.21 4.49 -9.47
N LEU A 42 9.90 4.82 -8.23
CA LEU A 42 8.53 4.83 -7.73
C LEU A 42 7.63 5.87 -8.40
N SER A 43 8.18 6.98 -8.89
CA SER A 43 7.41 7.96 -9.68
C SER A 43 7.00 7.43 -11.06
N ASP A 44 7.75 6.49 -11.66
CA ASP A 44 7.38 5.90 -12.95
C ASP A 44 6.06 5.13 -12.84
N PHE A 45 5.78 4.51 -11.69
CA PHE A 45 4.49 3.84 -11.45
C PHE A 45 3.33 4.83 -11.43
N VAL A 46 3.54 6.02 -10.86
CA VAL A 46 2.54 7.10 -10.90
C VAL A 46 2.33 7.55 -12.34
N ASP A 47 3.41 7.83 -13.07
CA ASP A 47 3.33 8.27 -14.47
C ASP A 47 2.64 7.22 -15.36
N ASN A 48 2.92 5.94 -15.12
CA ASN A 48 2.25 4.83 -15.81
C ASN A 48 0.74 4.81 -15.55
N LEU A 49 0.31 5.00 -14.29
CA LEU A 49 -1.11 5.10 -13.97
C LEU A 49 -1.76 6.32 -14.63
N ILE A 50 -1.12 7.49 -14.58
CA ILE A 50 -1.64 8.72 -15.19
C ILE A 50 -1.78 8.55 -16.72
N ASN A 51 -0.77 7.97 -17.37
CA ASN A 51 -0.80 7.68 -18.80
C ASN A 51 -1.91 6.68 -19.15
N TRP A 52 -2.02 5.58 -18.39
CA TRP A 52 -3.10 4.61 -18.57
C TRP A 52 -4.48 5.26 -18.39
N TYR A 53 -4.65 6.10 -17.38
CA TYR A 53 -5.91 6.79 -17.09
C TYR A 53 -6.29 7.75 -18.22
N SER A 54 -5.32 8.54 -18.70
CA SER A 54 -5.51 9.45 -19.84
C SER A 54 -6.00 8.69 -21.08
N GLU A 55 -5.29 7.63 -21.47
CA GLU A 55 -5.62 6.87 -22.69
C GLU A 55 -6.87 6.00 -22.57
N THR A 56 -7.16 5.45 -21.39
CA THR A 56 -8.21 4.43 -21.21
C THR A 56 -9.53 4.99 -20.70
N MET A 57 -9.48 6.01 -19.85
CA MET A 57 -10.67 6.52 -19.14
C MET A 57 -11.10 7.90 -19.62
N ILE A 58 -10.19 8.68 -20.21
CA ILE A 58 -10.41 10.10 -20.49
C ILE A 58 -10.49 10.40 -21.98
N LYS A 59 -9.53 9.91 -22.78
CA LYS A 59 -9.43 10.21 -24.21
C LYS A 59 -10.71 9.91 -24.98
N GLY A 60 -11.24 10.90 -25.68
CA GLY A 60 -12.48 10.83 -26.46
C GLY A 60 -13.76 10.79 -25.62
N HIS A 61 -13.66 10.86 -24.29
CA HIS A 61 -14.81 10.87 -23.37
C HIS A 61 -15.14 12.25 -22.80
N PHE A 62 -14.22 13.21 -22.93
CA PHE A 62 -14.36 14.55 -22.37
C PHE A 62 -14.00 15.61 -23.41
N THR A 63 -14.22 16.89 -23.07
CA THR A 63 -13.74 18.01 -23.88
C THR A 63 -12.21 18.07 -23.86
N GLU A 64 -11.59 18.78 -24.80
CA GLU A 64 -10.13 19.00 -24.81
C GLU A 64 -9.60 19.51 -23.47
N ILE A 65 -10.37 20.39 -22.80
CA ILE A 65 -10.08 20.90 -21.45
C ILE A 65 -10.10 19.76 -20.42
N GLY A 66 -11.13 18.90 -20.46
CA GLY A 66 -11.22 17.74 -19.56
C GLY A 66 -10.09 16.74 -19.81
N GLU A 67 -9.74 16.48 -21.06
CA GLU A 67 -8.65 15.56 -21.42
C GLU A 67 -7.30 15.98 -20.83
N PHE A 68 -7.07 17.28 -20.68
CA PHE A 68 -5.87 17.81 -20.03
C PHE A 68 -5.96 17.78 -18.49
N HIS A 69 -7.08 18.23 -17.90
CA HIS A 69 -7.16 18.45 -16.45
C HIS A 69 -7.38 17.17 -15.64
N PHE A 70 -8.17 16.20 -16.11
CA PHE A 70 -8.48 15.01 -15.31
C PHE A 70 -7.26 14.16 -14.92
N PRO A 71 -6.27 13.92 -15.80
CA PRO A 71 -5.04 13.22 -15.42
C PRO A 71 -4.24 13.97 -14.36
N GLU A 72 -4.20 15.30 -14.43
CA GLU A 72 -3.50 16.15 -13.46
C GLU A 72 -4.22 16.17 -12.11
N ASP A 73 -5.55 16.22 -12.11
CA ASP A 73 -6.36 16.10 -10.88
C ASP A 73 -6.12 14.76 -10.17
N LEU A 74 -6.00 13.66 -10.94
CA LEU A 74 -5.68 12.35 -10.38
C LEU A 74 -4.27 12.34 -9.75
N ARG A 75 -3.27 12.93 -10.42
CA ARG A 75 -1.91 13.07 -9.87
C ARG A 75 -1.91 13.86 -8.56
N ASN A 76 -2.57 15.01 -8.56
CA ASN A 76 -2.69 15.86 -7.38
C ASN A 76 -3.44 15.16 -6.24
N PHE A 77 -4.43 14.32 -6.58
CA PHE A 77 -5.15 13.54 -5.59
C PHE A 77 -4.26 12.47 -4.92
N ILE A 78 -3.39 11.79 -5.68
CA ILE A 78 -2.42 10.83 -5.14
C ILE A 78 -1.49 11.53 -4.13
N GLU A 79 -0.93 12.69 -4.51
CA GLU A 79 -0.09 13.49 -3.61
C GLU A 79 -0.84 13.96 -2.36
N LYS A 80 -2.09 14.42 -2.53
CA LYS A 80 -2.94 14.85 -1.42
C LYS A 80 -3.18 13.73 -0.42
N MET A 81 -3.47 12.52 -0.89
CA MET A 81 -3.65 11.35 -0.03
C MET A 81 -2.35 11.00 0.70
N ALA A 82 -1.20 11.05 0.02
CA ALA A 82 0.10 10.77 0.64
C ALA A 82 0.41 11.79 1.75
N VAL A 83 0.28 13.09 1.47
CA VAL A 83 0.50 14.17 2.45
C VAL A 83 -0.48 14.07 3.63
N TRP A 84 -1.76 13.79 3.36
CA TRP A 84 -2.73 13.58 4.44
C TRP A 84 -2.29 12.44 5.37
N TYR A 85 -1.79 11.34 4.81
CA TYR A 85 -1.35 10.19 5.59
C TYR A 85 -0.03 10.44 6.35
N GLU A 86 0.86 11.29 5.82
CA GLU A 86 2.03 11.80 6.55
C GLU A 86 1.64 12.64 7.77
N LEU A 87 0.62 13.49 7.63
CA LEU A 87 0.08 14.25 8.74
C LEU A 87 -0.60 13.34 9.76
N ARG A 88 -1.29 12.28 9.32
CA ARG A 88 -1.88 11.33 10.26
C ARG A 88 -0.82 10.54 11.03
N TYR A 89 0.23 10.10 10.36
CA TYR A 89 1.31 9.31 10.93
C TYR A 89 2.67 9.98 10.69
N PRO A 90 2.99 11.03 11.46
CA PRO A 90 4.29 11.68 11.41
C PRO A 90 5.40 10.76 11.90
N ASP A 91 6.66 11.12 11.63
CA ASP A 91 7.81 10.22 11.82
C ASP A 91 7.95 9.68 13.25
N TYR A 92 7.71 10.49 14.28
CA TYR A 92 7.74 10.04 15.67
C TYR A 92 6.64 9.01 15.97
N GLU A 93 5.45 9.17 15.38
CA GLU A 93 4.33 8.25 15.57
C GLU A 93 4.59 6.93 14.85
N ILE A 94 5.16 6.98 13.64
CA ILE A 94 5.65 5.78 12.95
C ILE A 94 6.71 5.06 13.80
N ASN A 95 7.67 5.80 14.36
CA ASN A 95 8.68 5.20 15.23
C ASN A 95 8.07 4.63 16.52
N ARG A 96 7.02 5.25 17.07
CA ARG A 96 6.27 4.74 18.23
C ARG A 96 5.61 3.40 17.93
N LEU A 97 4.94 3.30 16.78
CA LEU A 97 4.18 2.11 16.36
C LEU A 97 5.05 0.99 15.80
N MET A 98 6.08 1.36 15.03
CA MET A 98 6.97 0.45 14.29
C MET A 98 8.42 0.97 14.39
N PRO A 99 9.13 0.68 15.50
CA PRO A 99 10.43 1.28 15.77
C PRO A 99 11.44 1.08 14.63
N GLY A 100 12.05 2.17 14.16
CA GLY A 100 13.20 2.18 13.24
C GLY A 100 14.47 2.81 13.84
N SER A 101 14.37 3.31 15.08
CA SER A 101 15.46 3.84 15.91
C SER A 101 14.99 3.89 17.38
N ASN A 102 15.91 4.15 18.32
CA ASN A 102 15.56 4.34 19.73
C ASN A 102 14.66 5.60 19.85
N GLN A 103 13.43 5.39 20.29
CA GLN A 103 12.28 6.28 20.12
C GLN A 103 12.38 7.63 20.86
N GLU A 104 11.85 8.66 20.19
CA GLU A 104 11.35 9.89 20.81
C GLU A 104 9.96 9.62 21.42
N GLY A 105 9.76 9.96 22.70
CA GLY A 105 8.50 9.75 23.42
C GLY A 105 7.50 10.89 23.22
N LEU A 106 7.11 11.15 21.97
CA LEU A 106 6.18 12.25 21.63
C LEU A 106 4.85 11.70 21.09
N TYR A 107 3.74 12.30 21.51
CA TYR A 107 2.39 11.99 21.02
C TYR A 107 1.95 12.97 19.92
N VAL A 108 1.03 12.54 19.05
CA VAL A 108 0.61 13.35 17.89
C VAL A 108 -0.03 14.68 18.29
N SER A 109 -0.87 14.63 19.32
CA SER A 109 -1.47 15.82 19.96
C SER A 109 -0.43 16.87 20.37
N ASP A 110 0.67 16.43 20.99
CA ASP A 110 1.68 17.31 21.57
C ASP A 110 2.45 18.09 20.49
N ILE A 111 2.53 17.56 19.28
CA ILE A 111 3.25 18.21 18.18
C ILE A 111 2.32 19.08 17.35
N MET A 112 1.10 18.60 17.06
CA MET A 112 0.20 19.30 16.15
C MET A 112 -0.59 20.42 16.81
N PHE A 113 -0.95 20.28 18.09
CA PHE A 113 -1.96 21.14 18.72
C PHE A 113 -1.54 21.81 20.01
N LYS A 114 -0.37 21.46 20.57
CA LYS A 114 0.15 22.06 21.82
C LYS A 114 0.09 23.59 21.86
N ASN A 115 0.28 24.26 20.71
CA ASN A 115 0.22 25.72 20.58
C ASN A 115 -0.92 26.20 19.66
N ASN A 116 -1.89 25.36 19.31
CA ASN A 116 -2.98 25.74 18.42
C ASN A 116 -4.10 26.42 19.20
N LYS A 117 -4.09 27.76 19.20
CA LYS A 117 -5.07 28.58 19.93
C LYS A 117 -6.52 28.22 19.57
N TYR A 118 -6.83 27.99 18.30
CA TYR A 118 -8.21 27.68 17.89
C TYR A 118 -8.72 26.36 18.49
N ILE A 119 -7.88 25.32 18.50
CA ILE A 119 -8.24 24.03 19.09
C ILE A 119 -8.29 24.11 20.61
N ASN A 120 -7.35 24.82 21.22
CA ASN A 120 -7.34 25.05 22.66
C ASN A 120 -8.54 25.89 23.13
N ASP A 121 -9.03 26.82 22.32
CA ASP A 121 -10.23 27.63 22.62
C ASP A 121 -11.55 26.83 22.40
N LEU A 122 -11.52 25.77 21.56
CA LEU A 122 -12.69 24.97 21.19
C LEU A 122 -12.92 23.75 22.10
N LEU A 123 -11.85 23.25 22.74
CA LEU A 123 -11.92 22.23 23.78
C LEU A 123 -12.21 22.92 25.12
N GLU A 124 -13.15 22.38 25.91
CA GLU A 124 -13.44 22.91 27.26
C GLU A 124 -12.15 22.96 28.10
N GLU A 125 -12.02 23.90 29.05
CA GLU A 125 -10.78 24.19 29.81
C GLU A 125 -10.09 22.96 30.45
N GLU A 126 -10.81 21.83 30.60
CA GLU A 126 -10.30 20.56 31.14
C GLU A 126 -9.95 19.49 30.08
N ALA A 127 -10.30 19.68 28.80
CA ALA A 127 -10.07 18.72 27.73
C ALA A 127 -8.71 18.95 27.04
N ASP A 128 -7.68 18.31 27.57
CA ASP A 128 -6.37 18.28 26.92
C ASP A 128 -6.46 17.55 25.57
N THR A 129 -5.93 18.16 24.51
CA THR A 129 -5.82 17.56 23.16
C THR A 129 -5.17 16.17 23.16
N LYS A 130 -4.39 15.84 24.20
CA LYS A 130 -3.79 14.52 24.46
C LYS A 130 -4.81 13.41 24.70
N TYR A 131 -6.03 13.75 25.12
CA TYR A 131 -7.12 12.80 25.34
C TYR A 131 -8.03 12.63 24.13
N LEU A 132 -7.81 13.37 23.04
CA LEU A 132 -8.51 13.12 21.79
C LEU A 132 -8.11 11.73 21.27
N ASP A 133 -9.12 10.91 20.97
CA ASP A 133 -8.90 9.68 20.21
C ASP A 133 -8.55 10.08 18.77
N TRP A 134 -7.26 10.07 18.45
CA TRP A 134 -6.74 10.47 17.13
C TRP A 134 -7.20 9.53 16.02
N ASP A 135 -7.42 8.25 16.34
CA ASP A 135 -7.97 7.28 15.40
C ASP A 135 -9.46 7.54 15.13
N GLU A 136 -10.17 8.21 16.03
CA GLU A 136 -11.53 8.69 15.78
C GLU A 136 -11.58 10.08 15.11
N PHE A 137 -10.72 11.00 15.53
CA PHE A 137 -10.74 12.40 15.10
C PHE A 137 -10.17 12.59 13.69
N TYR A 138 -9.00 12.01 13.38
CA TYR A 138 -8.27 12.24 12.14
C TYR A 138 -8.08 10.96 11.32
N ASN A 139 -9.19 10.31 10.95
CA ASN A 139 -9.20 9.06 10.19
C ASN A 139 -9.61 9.17 8.72
N ALA A 140 -9.47 8.06 7.98
CA ALA A 140 -9.84 7.96 6.57
C ALA A 140 -11.29 8.34 6.30
N ARG A 141 -12.22 8.06 7.22
CA ARG A 141 -13.63 8.44 7.03
C ARG A 141 -13.82 9.95 7.06
N SER A 142 -13.19 10.63 8.01
CA SER A 142 -13.18 12.09 8.11
C SER A 142 -12.52 12.72 6.87
N PHE A 143 -11.38 12.20 6.44
CA PHE A 143 -10.70 12.63 5.22
C PHE A 143 -11.60 12.49 3.98
N ILE A 144 -12.17 11.31 3.73
CA ILE A 144 -13.03 11.05 2.57
C ILE A 144 -14.26 11.97 2.56
N ARG A 145 -14.83 12.28 3.73
CA ARG A 145 -15.96 13.21 3.85
C ARG A 145 -15.58 14.66 3.56
N ALA A 146 -14.34 15.06 3.80
CA ALA A 146 -13.84 16.40 3.52
C ALA A 146 -13.48 16.60 2.03
N LEU A 147 -13.24 15.52 1.26
CA LEU A 147 -12.90 15.62 -0.16
C LEU A 147 -14.03 16.26 -0.99
N PRO A 148 -13.70 17.00 -2.06
CA PRO A 148 -14.66 17.39 -3.09
C PRO A 148 -15.36 16.19 -3.72
N HIS A 149 -16.58 16.38 -4.26
CA HIS A 149 -17.36 15.30 -4.85
C HIS A 149 -16.62 14.56 -5.97
N THR A 150 -15.87 15.31 -6.80
CA THR A 150 -15.07 14.78 -7.90
C THR A 150 -13.97 13.84 -7.42
N GLU A 151 -13.29 14.14 -6.33
CA GLU A 151 -12.21 13.30 -5.79
C GLU A 151 -12.73 12.07 -5.04
N ARG A 152 -13.90 12.18 -4.39
CA ARG A 152 -14.54 11.01 -3.76
C ARG A 152 -14.84 9.90 -4.76
N TYR A 153 -15.04 10.26 -6.03
CA TYR A 153 -15.28 9.29 -7.09
C TYR A 153 -14.11 8.31 -7.26
N PHE A 154 -12.86 8.77 -7.10
CA PHE A 154 -11.68 7.91 -7.19
C PHE A 154 -11.64 6.82 -6.11
N LEU A 155 -12.24 7.10 -4.94
CA LEU A 155 -12.29 6.16 -3.81
C LEU A 155 -13.60 5.36 -3.74
N ALA A 156 -14.59 5.72 -4.54
CA ALA A 156 -15.87 5.04 -4.57
C ALA A 156 -15.70 3.54 -4.89
N LYS A 157 -16.48 2.68 -4.23
CA LYS A 157 -16.51 1.26 -4.56
C LYS A 157 -17.03 1.11 -5.99
N PRO A 158 -16.28 0.49 -6.92
CA PRO A 158 -16.78 0.19 -8.26
C PRO A 158 -18.06 -0.63 -8.18
N LYS A 159 -19.01 -0.31 -9.05
CA LYS A 159 -20.33 -0.95 -9.11
C LYS A 159 -20.75 -1.12 -10.56
N PHE A 160 -21.47 -2.19 -10.85
CA PHE A 160 -22.19 -2.32 -12.10
C PHE A 160 -23.41 -1.40 -12.11
N PRO A 161 -23.83 -0.90 -13.30
CA PRO A 161 -25.12 -0.22 -13.43
C PRO A 161 -26.25 -1.21 -13.15
N ASN A 162 -27.40 -0.70 -12.68
CA ASN A 162 -28.54 -1.54 -12.34
C ASN A 162 -29.20 -2.17 -13.59
N LEU A 163 -28.98 -1.60 -14.78
CA LEU A 163 -29.58 -2.03 -16.04
C LEU A 163 -28.50 -2.12 -17.11
N VAL A 164 -28.45 -3.23 -17.83
CA VAL A 164 -27.50 -3.46 -18.92
C VAL A 164 -28.19 -4.11 -20.10
N TYR A 165 -28.13 -3.46 -21.26
CA TYR A 165 -28.63 -4.04 -22.49
C TYR A 165 -27.57 -4.91 -23.17
N ILE A 166 -28.00 -5.94 -23.92
CA ILE A 166 -27.08 -6.70 -24.78
C ILE A 166 -26.50 -5.79 -25.85
N LYS A 167 -27.35 -4.95 -26.46
CA LYS A 167 -26.96 -3.92 -27.42
C LYS A 167 -27.64 -2.61 -27.05
N THR A 168 -26.98 -1.49 -27.26
CA THR A 168 -27.55 -0.18 -26.91
C THR A 168 -28.91 0.04 -27.55
N GLY A 169 -29.91 0.28 -26.71
CA GLY A 169 -31.30 0.49 -27.12
C GLY A 169 -32.06 -0.77 -27.56
N SER A 170 -31.55 -1.98 -27.29
CA SER A 170 -32.27 -3.22 -27.60
C SER A 170 -33.31 -3.57 -26.53
N TYR A 171 -34.29 -4.40 -26.86
CA TYR A 171 -35.22 -4.96 -25.86
C TYR A 171 -34.54 -5.92 -24.87
N PRO A 172 -33.67 -6.87 -25.28
CA PRO A 172 -33.07 -7.82 -24.34
C PRO A 172 -32.09 -7.16 -23.37
N HIS A 173 -32.32 -7.36 -22.07
CA HIS A 173 -31.53 -6.70 -21.03
C HIS A 173 -31.48 -7.48 -19.71
N PHE A 174 -30.59 -7.03 -18.83
CA PHE A 174 -30.35 -7.57 -17.50
C PHE A 174 -30.52 -6.49 -16.45
N HIS A 175 -31.15 -6.85 -15.34
CA HIS A 175 -31.13 -6.05 -14.13
C HIS A 175 -30.16 -6.65 -13.12
N LEU A 176 -29.31 -5.80 -12.55
CA LEU A 176 -28.14 -6.21 -11.78
C LEU A 176 -28.12 -5.61 -10.39
N HIS A 177 -27.70 -6.42 -9.42
CA HIS A 177 -27.18 -5.89 -8.17
C HIS A 177 -25.86 -5.15 -8.43
N PRO A 178 -25.47 -4.19 -7.55
CA PRO A 178 -24.23 -3.42 -7.74
C PRO A 178 -22.95 -4.25 -7.84
N ASN A 179 -22.96 -5.48 -7.34
CA ASN A 179 -21.85 -6.43 -7.43
C ASN A 179 -21.77 -7.17 -8.77
N GLY A 180 -22.75 -7.03 -9.67
CA GLY A 180 -22.79 -7.69 -10.98
C GLY A 180 -23.61 -8.98 -11.03
N THR A 181 -24.25 -9.37 -9.93
CA THR A 181 -25.19 -10.50 -9.91
C THR A 181 -26.51 -10.11 -10.55
N ILE A 182 -27.03 -10.95 -11.44
CA ILE A 182 -28.30 -10.76 -12.12
C ILE A 182 -29.43 -11.09 -11.16
N TYR A 183 -30.39 -10.19 -10.97
CA TYR A 183 -31.61 -10.48 -10.22
C TYR A 183 -32.83 -10.64 -11.13
N GLU A 184 -32.76 -10.14 -12.36
CA GLU A 184 -33.82 -10.26 -13.35
C GLU A 184 -33.22 -10.15 -14.76
N ALA A 185 -33.81 -10.86 -15.71
CA ALA A 185 -33.47 -10.82 -17.12
C ALA A 185 -34.77 -10.74 -17.92
N GLU A 186 -34.75 -10.01 -19.02
CA GLU A 186 -35.93 -9.83 -19.86
C GLU A 186 -35.55 -9.98 -21.34
N GLY A 187 -36.26 -10.87 -22.04
CA GLY A 187 -36.16 -11.01 -23.50
C GLY A 187 -34.91 -11.77 -23.97
N ILE A 188 -34.14 -12.37 -23.06
CA ILE A 188 -32.96 -13.17 -23.41
C ILE A 188 -33.40 -14.54 -23.93
N GLU A 189 -34.43 -15.13 -23.33
CA GLU A 189 -35.00 -16.40 -23.78
C GLU A 189 -35.49 -16.33 -25.22
N THR A 190 -36.12 -15.22 -25.62
CA THR A 190 -36.55 -15.01 -27.00
C THR A 190 -35.34 -14.82 -27.93
N LEU A 191 -34.32 -14.08 -27.49
CA LEU A 191 -33.09 -13.86 -28.26
C LEU A 191 -32.36 -15.18 -28.58
N LEU A 192 -32.38 -16.11 -27.64
CA LEU A 192 -31.69 -17.40 -27.74
C LEU A 192 -32.59 -18.53 -28.24
N GLY A 193 -33.81 -18.22 -28.71
CA GLY A 193 -34.74 -19.24 -29.23
C GLY A 193 -35.19 -20.26 -28.18
N TYR A 194 -35.39 -19.81 -26.94
CA TYR A 194 -35.82 -20.60 -25.78
C TYR A 194 -34.88 -21.77 -25.41
N GLN A 195 -33.61 -21.68 -25.80
CA GLN A 195 -32.58 -22.62 -25.34
C GLN A 195 -32.25 -22.48 -23.84
N ILE A 196 -32.52 -21.29 -23.29
CA ILE A 196 -32.42 -20.97 -21.87
C ILE A 196 -33.51 -19.96 -21.51
N TYR A 197 -34.15 -20.13 -20.35
CA TYR A 197 -35.18 -19.20 -19.87
C TYR A 197 -34.57 -18.05 -19.06
N ASP A 198 -35.21 -16.89 -19.07
CA ASP A 198 -34.71 -15.69 -18.37
C ASP A 198 -34.46 -15.96 -16.87
N LYS A 199 -35.35 -16.73 -16.23
CA LYS A 199 -35.23 -17.15 -14.82
C LYS A 199 -33.98 -17.95 -14.50
N GLU A 200 -33.39 -18.65 -15.48
CA GLU A 200 -32.18 -19.46 -15.29
C GLU A 200 -30.90 -18.61 -15.28
N LEU A 201 -31.01 -17.34 -15.69
CA LEU A 201 -29.92 -16.36 -15.64
C LEU A 201 -29.83 -15.65 -14.29
N VAL A 202 -30.91 -15.67 -13.49
CA VAL A 202 -30.94 -15.10 -12.15
C VAL A 202 -29.91 -15.79 -11.25
N GLY A 203 -29.14 -15.00 -10.53
CA GLY A 203 -28.05 -15.46 -9.66
C GLY A 203 -26.69 -15.62 -10.35
N LYS A 204 -26.63 -15.65 -11.69
CA LYS A 204 -25.36 -15.66 -12.42
C LYS A 204 -24.69 -14.28 -12.37
N HIS A 205 -23.37 -14.26 -12.56
CA HIS A 205 -22.63 -13.01 -12.64
C HIS A 205 -22.52 -12.51 -14.09
N ILE A 206 -22.67 -11.20 -14.30
CA ILE A 206 -22.64 -10.58 -15.64
C ILE A 206 -21.37 -10.91 -16.46
N THR A 207 -20.24 -11.16 -15.79
CA THR A 207 -18.99 -11.51 -16.47
C THR A 207 -19.00 -12.90 -17.10
N GLU A 208 -19.92 -13.77 -16.72
CA GLU A 208 -20.08 -15.12 -17.28
C GLU A 208 -20.90 -15.09 -18.57
N LEU A 209 -21.74 -14.06 -18.75
CA LEU A 209 -22.69 -13.97 -19.86
C LEU A 209 -22.06 -13.97 -21.25
N PRO A 210 -20.91 -13.32 -21.52
CA PRO A 210 -20.32 -13.38 -22.86
C PRO A 210 -20.05 -14.81 -23.34
N ASN A 211 -19.49 -15.65 -22.47
CA ASN A 211 -19.20 -17.04 -22.79
C ASN A 211 -20.49 -17.86 -22.91
N LEU A 212 -21.46 -17.62 -22.01
CA LEU A 212 -22.75 -18.31 -22.05
C LEU A 212 -23.51 -18.01 -23.36
N LEU A 213 -23.51 -16.75 -23.79
CA LEU A 213 -24.18 -16.33 -25.02
C LEU A 213 -23.50 -16.95 -26.25
N GLU A 214 -22.17 -17.05 -26.26
CA GLU A 214 -21.41 -17.75 -27.29
C GLU A 214 -21.72 -19.26 -27.33
N GLU A 215 -21.85 -19.92 -26.17
CA GLU A 215 -22.24 -21.33 -26.08
C GLU A 215 -23.60 -21.63 -26.72
N PHE A 216 -24.53 -20.67 -26.66
CA PHE A 216 -25.85 -20.76 -27.32
C PHE A 216 -25.87 -20.21 -28.75
N GLY A 217 -24.69 -19.95 -29.35
CA GLY A 217 -24.54 -19.50 -30.73
C GLY A 217 -24.77 -18.01 -30.96
N TYR A 218 -24.86 -17.20 -29.90
CA TYR A 218 -25.01 -15.75 -29.99
C TYR A 218 -23.66 -15.04 -29.86
N ASN A 219 -23.08 -14.66 -31.00
CA ASN A 219 -21.82 -13.92 -31.05
C ASN A 219 -22.03 -12.43 -30.75
N LEU A 220 -21.65 -11.99 -29.55
CA LEU A 220 -21.61 -10.57 -29.22
C LEU A 220 -20.47 -9.87 -29.94
N SER A 221 -20.79 -8.72 -30.55
CA SER A 221 -19.75 -7.77 -30.93
C SER A 221 -19.00 -7.28 -29.68
N SER A 222 -17.68 -7.18 -29.77
CA SER A 222 -16.82 -6.59 -28.74
C SER A 222 -17.19 -5.15 -28.36
N ASN A 223 -17.91 -4.44 -29.23
CA ASN A 223 -18.43 -3.09 -28.99
C ASN A 223 -19.85 -3.06 -28.40
N SER A 224 -20.40 -4.22 -28.04
CA SER A 224 -21.69 -4.32 -27.35
C SER A 224 -21.69 -3.60 -26.01
N GLU A 225 -22.88 -3.24 -25.54
CA GLU A 225 -23.04 -2.55 -24.27
C GLU A 225 -22.60 -3.44 -23.10
N LEU A 226 -22.93 -4.74 -23.15
CA LEU A 226 -22.48 -5.74 -22.18
C LEU A 226 -20.96 -5.72 -22.00
N PHE A 227 -20.19 -5.82 -23.09
CA PHE A 227 -18.72 -5.79 -23.01
C PHE A 227 -18.19 -4.45 -22.50
N LYS A 228 -18.78 -3.33 -22.93
CA LYS A 228 -18.39 -1.99 -22.45
C LYS A 228 -18.59 -1.84 -20.95
N VAL A 229 -19.72 -2.32 -20.43
CA VAL A 229 -20.03 -2.28 -18.99
C VAL A 229 -19.03 -3.12 -18.19
N ILE A 230 -18.76 -4.35 -18.64
CA ILE A 230 -17.76 -5.22 -18.00
C ILE A 230 -16.37 -4.59 -18.03
N LYS A 231 -15.95 -4.03 -19.17
CA LYS A 231 -14.66 -3.35 -19.32
C LYS A 231 -14.56 -2.13 -18.41
N ASN A 232 -15.59 -1.28 -18.37
CA ASN A 232 -15.61 -0.09 -17.52
C ASN A 232 -15.52 -0.47 -16.03
N TYR A 233 -16.25 -1.49 -15.59
CA TYR A 233 -16.13 -1.99 -14.22
C TYR A 233 -14.69 -2.43 -13.90
N LYS A 234 -14.08 -3.25 -14.76
CA LYS A 234 -12.67 -3.70 -14.61
C LYS A 234 -11.70 -2.52 -14.55
N ASN A 235 -11.87 -1.54 -15.43
CA ASN A 235 -11.04 -0.33 -15.45
C ASN A 235 -11.18 0.47 -14.15
N ARG A 236 -12.41 0.63 -13.62
CA ARG A 236 -12.64 1.32 -12.34
C ARG A 236 -12.04 0.58 -11.15
N VAL A 237 -12.07 -0.76 -11.17
CA VAL A 237 -11.36 -1.58 -10.17
C VAL A 237 -9.86 -1.30 -10.27
N TYR A 238 -9.26 -1.49 -11.44
CA TYR A 238 -7.84 -1.22 -11.66
C TYR A 238 -7.42 0.18 -11.22
N LEU A 239 -8.15 1.22 -11.66
CA LEU A 239 -7.88 2.62 -11.27
C LEU A 239 -7.82 2.78 -9.76
N LYS A 240 -8.83 2.30 -9.04
CA LYS A 240 -8.88 2.44 -7.59
C LYS A 240 -7.72 1.70 -6.91
N GLU A 241 -7.46 0.47 -7.34
CA GLU A 241 -6.42 -0.36 -6.75
C GLU A 241 -5.02 0.23 -6.98
N GLU A 242 -4.74 0.65 -8.21
CA GLU A 242 -3.44 1.17 -8.61
C GLU A 242 -3.21 2.59 -8.10
N LEU A 243 -4.26 3.41 -7.97
CA LEU A 243 -4.20 4.70 -7.29
C LEU A 243 -3.69 4.53 -5.86
N LEU A 244 -4.26 3.59 -5.11
CA LEU A 244 -3.85 3.33 -3.73
C LEU A 244 -2.43 2.76 -3.66
N ASN A 245 -2.01 1.95 -4.64
CA ASN A 245 -0.61 1.52 -4.77
C ASN A 245 0.32 2.72 -5.02
N CYS A 246 -0.08 3.64 -5.90
CA CYS A 246 0.64 4.88 -6.16
C CYS A 246 0.79 5.74 -4.90
N VAL A 247 -0.25 5.82 -4.06
CA VAL A 247 -0.12 6.49 -2.75
C VAL A 247 0.96 5.84 -1.90
N MET A 248 1.02 4.50 -1.83
CA MET A 248 2.10 3.80 -1.11
C MET A 248 3.49 4.12 -1.68
N TYR A 249 3.64 4.14 -3.01
CA TYR A 249 4.89 4.51 -3.66
C TYR A 249 5.32 5.94 -3.29
N ARG A 250 4.38 6.90 -3.24
CA ARG A 250 4.65 8.27 -2.79
C ARG A 250 5.02 8.35 -1.31
N LEU A 251 4.37 7.59 -0.45
CA LEU A 251 4.73 7.51 0.98
C LEU A 251 6.16 6.98 1.18
N ILE A 252 6.56 5.98 0.40
CA ILE A 252 7.92 5.42 0.43
C ILE A 252 8.95 6.46 -0.03
N ASP A 253 8.73 7.09 -1.19
CA ASP A 253 9.65 8.10 -1.73
C ASP A 253 9.83 9.29 -0.79
N ARG A 254 8.75 9.77 -0.18
CA ARG A 254 8.76 10.98 0.65
C ARG A 254 9.28 10.74 2.07
N GLY A 255 8.99 9.56 2.63
CA GLY A 255 9.36 9.22 4.01
C GLY A 255 10.77 8.66 4.19
N GLY A 256 11.59 8.64 3.13
CA GLY A 256 12.95 8.11 3.18
C GLY A 256 13.04 6.60 3.44
N ASN A 257 14.25 6.10 3.66
CA ASN A 257 14.59 4.68 3.70
C ASN A 257 13.95 3.87 4.84
N ARG A 258 13.54 4.51 5.96
CA ARG A 258 13.02 3.81 7.15
C ARG A 258 11.55 4.10 7.43
N ILE A 259 11.18 5.38 7.41
CA ILE A 259 9.83 5.82 7.81
C ILE A 259 8.84 5.60 6.66
N GLY A 260 9.23 5.92 5.43
CA GLY A 260 8.38 5.77 4.24
C GLY A 260 7.78 4.37 4.09
N PRO A 261 8.60 3.30 4.06
CA PRO A 261 8.13 1.92 4.03
C PRO A 261 7.18 1.56 5.17
N ARG A 262 7.48 1.94 6.41
CA ARG A 262 6.60 1.65 7.55
C ARG A 262 5.26 2.37 7.46
N ARG A 263 5.28 3.64 7.04
CA ARG A 263 4.07 4.43 6.80
C ARG A 263 3.22 3.80 5.69
N ALA A 264 3.84 3.39 4.58
CA ALA A 264 3.16 2.68 3.50
C ALA A 264 2.61 1.32 3.96
N PHE A 265 3.27 0.63 4.90
CA PHE A 265 2.75 -0.61 5.50
C PHE A 265 1.48 -0.38 6.32
N LEU A 266 1.43 0.66 7.14
CA LEU A 266 0.20 1.03 7.84
C LEU A 266 -0.91 1.38 6.83
N PHE A 267 -0.59 2.14 5.78
CA PHE A 267 -1.54 2.48 4.72
C PHE A 267 -2.09 1.22 4.04
N ALA A 268 -1.22 0.26 3.73
CA ALA A 268 -1.62 -1.00 3.11
C ALA A 268 -2.66 -1.75 3.95
N LYS A 269 -2.45 -1.82 5.27
CA LYS A 269 -3.40 -2.47 6.19
C LYS A 269 -4.73 -1.72 6.24
N GLU A 270 -4.72 -0.40 6.34
CA GLU A 270 -5.94 0.41 6.46
C GLU A 270 -6.77 0.39 5.17
N PHE A 271 -6.13 0.46 4.01
CA PHE A 271 -6.79 0.52 2.70
C PHE A 271 -6.89 -0.85 2.01
N ASN A 272 -6.61 -1.94 2.74
CA ASN A 272 -6.64 -3.33 2.26
C ASN A 272 -5.88 -3.52 0.95
N ARG A 273 -4.62 -3.06 0.92
CA ARG A 273 -3.67 -3.20 -0.20
C ARG A 273 -2.57 -4.20 0.15
N SER A 274 -1.76 -4.53 -0.86
CA SER A 274 -0.66 -5.46 -0.69
C SER A 274 0.38 -4.89 0.27
N ILE A 275 0.58 -5.58 1.39
CA ILE A 275 1.66 -5.30 2.35
C ILE A 275 3.05 -5.65 1.78
N ASP A 276 3.11 -6.36 0.63
CA ASP A 276 4.35 -6.71 -0.05
C ASP A 276 5.07 -5.46 -0.59
N ILE A 277 4.32 -4.49 -1.14
CA ILE A 277 4.88 -3.25 -1.74
C ILE A 277 5.79 -2.51 -0.73
N PRO A 278 5.32 -2.15 0.47
CA PRO A 278 6.16 -1.54 1.50
C PRO A 278 7.47 -2.27 1.77
N LEU A 279 7.44 -3.59 1.84
CA LEU A 279 8.63 -4.38 2.19
C LEU A 279 9.60 -4.53 1.03
N ILE A 280 9.10 -4.65 -0.21
CA ILE A 280 9.95 -4.70 -1.42
C ILE A 280 10.93 -3.54 -1.45
N TYR A 281 10.50 -2.34 -1.06
CA TYR A 281 11.31 -1.12 -1.08
C TYR A 281 11.91 -0.76 0.29
N GLY A 282 11.61 -1.52 1.35
CA GLY A 282 11.90 -1.17 2.73
C GLY A 282 13.13 -1.82 3.35
N ILE A 283 13.89 -2.63 2.60
CA ILE A 283 15.06 -3.32 3.14
C ILE A 283 16.25 -2.37 3.19
N ASP A 284 16.66 -1.99 4.40
CA ASP A 284 17.87 -1.20 4.65
C ASP A 284 18.66 -1.79 5.84
N TYR A 285 19.88 -2.27 5.60
CA TYR A 285 20.71 -2.88 6.66
C TYR A 285 21.17 -1.91 7.73
N SER A 286 21.11 -0.60 7.48
CA SER A 286 21.39 0.42 8.50
C SER A 286 20.23 0.60 9.49
N ASP A 287 19.06 0.04 9.20
CA ASP A 287 17.87 0.16 10.03
C ASP A 287 17.94 -0.80 11.23
N PRO A 288 18.12 -0.27 12.47
CA PRO A 288 18.16 -1.11 13.67
C PRO A 288 16.82 -1.82 13.94
N GLY A 289 15.72 -1.31 13.39
CA GLY A 289 14.38 -1.89 13.50
C GLY A 289 14.00 -2.85 12.37
N LEU A 290 14.90 -3.15 11.43
CA LEU A 290 14.59 -3.96 10.24
C LEU A 290 13.98 -5.32 10.59
N ASN A 291 14.57 -6.06 11.54
CA ASN A 291 14.05 -7.37 11.95
C ASN A 291 12.64 -7.27 12.54
N SER A 292 12.35 -6.23 13.33
CA SER A 292 11.02 -5.99 13.88
C SER A 292 10.02 -5.71 12.75
N PHE A 293 10.40 -4.88 11.77
CA PHE A 293 9.55 -4.59 10.62
C PHE A 293 9.24 -5.85 9.79
N ILE A 294 10.26 -6.68 9.50
CA ILE A 294 10.07 -7.96 8.81
C ILE A 294 9.15 -8.89 9.60
N THR A 295 9.33 -8.96 10.92
CA THR A 295 8.49 -9.80 11.79
C THR A 295 7.03 -9.36 11.71
N THR A 296 6.76 -8.05 11.84
CA THR A 296 5.39 -7.51 11.72
C THR A 296 4.77 -7.78 10.35
N TYR A 297 5.56 -7.73 9.27
CA TYR A 297 5.10 -8.10 7.94
C TYR A 297 4.70 -9.59 7.85
N LEU A 298 5.53 -10.50 8.37
CA LEU A 298 5.26 -11.94 8.36
C LEU A 298 4.03 -12.27 9.21
N GLU A 299 3.90 -11.67 10.39
CA GLU A 299 2.72 -11.80 11.27
C GLU A 299 1.43 -11.30 10.59
N ALA A 300 1.52 -10.32 9.70
CA ALA A 300 0.40 -9.82 8.91
C ALA A 300 0.04 -10.72 7.71
N GLY A 301 0.65 -11.91 7.57
CA GLY A 301 0.39 -12.85 6.47
C GLY A 301 1.32 -12.68 5.27
N GLY A 302 2.45 -12.00 5.46
CA GLY A 302 3.48 -11.81 4.45
C GLY A 302 4.17 -13.11 4.03
N LYS A 303 4.90 -13.06 2.91
CA LYS A 303 5.58 -14.21 2.29
C LYS A 303 7.08 -14.19 2.59
N GLU A 304 7.60 -15.30 3.10
CA GLU A 304 9.03 -15.47 3.36
C GLU A 304 9.90 -15.48 2.09
N ASP A 305 9.33 -15.81 0.94
CA ASP A 305 10.03 -15.84 -0.34
C ASP A 305 9.88 -14.55 -1.15
N LEU A 306 9.36 -13.47 -0.54
CA LEU A 306 9.25 -12.15 -1.17
C LEU A 306 10.63 -11.66 -1.63
N VAL A 307 10.70 -11.22 -2.88
CA VAL A 307 11.89 -10.65 -3.50
C VAL A 307 11.92 -9.15 -3.23
N CYS A 308 12.96 -8.69 -2.52
CA CYS A 308 13.07 -7.32 -2.03
C CYS A 308 14.31 -6.61 -2.61
N LEU A 309 14.23 -5.29 -2.67
CA LEU A 309 15.29 -4.40 -3.14
C LEU A 309 16.07 -3.85 -1.94
N VAL A 310 17.38 -4.07 -1.91
CA VAL A 310 18.23 -3.64 -0.81
C VAL A 310 18.68 -2.20 -1.01
N GLY A 311 18.43 -1.35 -0.02
CA GLY A 311 18.91 0.02 0.02
C GLY A 311 18.23 0.95 -0.98
N TYR A 312 16.96 0.69 -1.33
CA TYR A 312 16.21 1.52 -2.29
C TYR A 312 16.28 3.01 -1.92
N GLY A 313 15.89 3.36 -0.70
CA GLY A 313 15.84 4.76 -0.24
C GLY A 313 17.20 5.39 0.06
N SER A 314 18.28 4.62 0.01
CA SER A 314 19.65 5.06 0.33
C SER A 314 20.51 5.29 -0.92
N ARG A 315 19.92 5.19 -2.12
CA ARG A 315 20.64 5.42 -3.38
C ARG A 315 21.03 6.86 -3.56
N SER A 316 22.21 7.05 -4.15
CA SER A 316 22.67 8.38 -4.55
C SER A 316 22.09 8.81 -5.90
N ARG A 317 21.79 7.85 -6.80
CA ARG A 317 21.23 8.11 -8.13
C ARG A 317 20.09 7.14 -8.43
N LYS A 318 19.07 7.63 -9.13
CA LYS A 318 17.86 6.87 -9.50
C LYS A 318 18.17 5.60 -10.31
N ASN A 319 19.11 5.71 -11.25
CA ASN A 319 19.48 4.62 -12.18
C ASN A 319 20.54 3.66 -11.61
N GLU A 320 20.90 3.80 -10.34
CA GLU A 320 21.87 2.91 -9.71
C GLU A 320 21.26 1.50 -9.59
N PRO A 321 22.00 0.44 -10.00
CA PRO A 321 21.52 -0.92 -9.91
C PRO A 321 21.31 -1.32 -8.45
N LEU A 322 20.23 -2.06 -8.20
CA LEU A 322 19.91 -2.57 -6.88
C LEU A 322 20.37 -4.01 -6.71
N SER A 323 20.83 -4.31 -5.50
CA SER A 323 20.86 -5.68 -5.04
C SER A 323 19.43 -6.15 -4.74
N ILE A 324 19.16 -7.38 -5.13
CA ILE A 324 17.87 -8.06 -4.95
C ILE A 324 18.12 -9.27 -4.06
N ILE A 325 17.24 -9.49 -3.08
CA ILE A 325 17.38 -10.57 -2.11
C ILE A 325 16.01 -11.14 -1.73
N LYS A 326 15.95 -12.43 -1.36
CA LYS A 326 14.73 -13.01 -0.82
C LYS A 326 14.63 -12.76 0.68
N LEU A 327 13.43 -12.48 1.16
CA LEU A 327 13.22 -12.11 2.57
C LEU A 327 13.76 -13.14 3.56
N LYS A 328 13.57 -14.44 3.29
CA LYS A 328 14.11 -15.55 4.10
C LYS A 328 15.64 -15.58 4.25
N GLU A 329 16.36 -14.90 3.36
CA GLU A 329 17.83 -14.82 3.40
C GLU A 329 18.30 -13.69 4.32
N ILE A 330 17.41 -12.72 4.62
CA ILE A 330 17.64 -11.62 5.56
C ILE A 330 17.12 -11.98 6.95
N TYR A 331 15.92 -12.58 7.01
CA TYR A 331 15.20 -12.79 8.24
C TYR A 331 15.96 -13.72 9.18
N LYS A 332 16.35 -13.18 10.32
CA LYS A 332 16.88 -13.94 11.45
C LYS A 332 15.79 -13.96 12.52
N PRO A 333 15.14 -15.11 12.78
CA PRO A 333 14.10 -15.17 13.80
C PRO A 333 14.67 -14.72 15.14
N VAL A 334 13.96 -13.83 15.81
CA VAL A 334 14.30 -13.37 17.16
C VAL A 334 14.24 -14.59 18.08
N THR A 335 15.37 -14.96 18.67
CA THR A 335 15.46 -16.00 19.69
C THR A 335 15.02 -15.44 21.04
N LYS A 336 14.58 -16.29 21.99
CA LYS A 336 14.25 -15.86 23.37
C LYS A 336 15.37 -15.07 24.07
N GLU A 337 16.61 -15.21 23.62
CA GLU A 337 17.76 -14.43 24.11
C GLU A 337 17.77 -13.00 23.57
N THR A 338 17.40 -12.79 22.29
CA THR A 338 17.34 -11.45 21.70
C THR A 338 16.16 -10.63 22.21
N GLU A 339 15.04 -11.26 22.57
CA GLU A 339 13.92 -10.59 23.28
C GLU A 339 14.33 -10.09 24.68
N LYS A 340 15.18 -10.85 25.39
CA LYS A 340 15.70 -10.46 26.71
C LYS A 340 16.61 -9.24 26.60
N ASP A 341 17.51 -9.22 25.63
CA ASP A 341 18.42 -8.10 25.42
C ASP A 341 17.69 -6.84 24.95
N SER A 342 16.69 -6.98 24.08
CA SER A 342 15.85 -5.86 23.65
C SER A 342 15.05 -5.26 24.81
N LYS A 343 14.40 -6.09 25.64
CA LYS A 343 13.72 -5.63 26.86
C LYS A 343 14.68 -5.00 27.87
N LEU A 344 15.88 -5.54 28.02
CA LEU A 344 16.91 -4.99 28.92
C LEU A 344 17.39 -3.62 28.44
N THR A 345 17.49 -3.43 27.12
CA THR A 345 17.87 -2.17 26.48
C THR A 345 16.76 -1.12 26.61
N GLU A 346 15.50 -1.52 26.40
CA GLU A 346 14.33 -0.66 26.60
C GLU A 346 14.19 -0.22 28.07
N LEU A 347 14.38 -1.15 29.01
CA LEU A 347 14.41 -0.87 30.45
C LEU A 347 15.56 0.08 30.82
N HIS A 348 16.76 -0.14 30.28
CA HIS A 348 17.89 0.77 30.48
C HIS A 348 17.58 2.17 29.96
N GLN A 349 17.02 2.28 28.75
CA GLN A 349 16.73 3.57 28.14
C GLN A 349 15.63 4.32 28.92
N ARG A 350 14.58 3.61 29.37
CA ARG A 350 13.57 4.17 30.28
C ARG A 350 14.18 4.65 31.58
N LEU A 351 15.08 3.88 32.18
CA LEU A 351 15.79 4.27 33.40
C LEU A 351 16.63 5.52 33.17
N VAL A 352 17.40 5.57 32.08
CA VAL A 352 18.22 6.72 31.69
C VAL A 352 17.37 7.97 31.47
N ASN A 353 16.24 7.86 30.77
CA ASN A 353 15.34 8.99 30.52
C ASN A 353 14.67 9.49 31.81
N VAL A 354 14.25 8.58 32.71
CA VAL A 354 13.70 8.94 34.02
C VAL A 354 14.76 9.64 34.88
N LEU A 355 15.97 9.11 34.91
CA LEU A 355 17.09 9.71 35.65
C LEU A 355 17.45 11.08 35.11
N ALA A 356 17.57 11.24 33.78
CA ALA A 356 17.88 12.51 33.13
C ALA A 356 16.81 13.59 33.37
N ASN A 357 15.53 13.20 33.46
CA ASN A 357 14.43 14.12 33.75
C ASN A 357 14.29 14.46 35.26
N SER A 358 14.96 13.70 36.13
CA SER A 358 14.92 13.89 37.60
C SER A 358 16.13 14.63 38.17
N ILE A 359 17.14 14.90 37.35
CA ILE A 359 18.39 15.55 37.76
C ILE A 359 18.41 16.99 37.24
N ASP A 360 18.78 17.95 38.09
CA ASP A 360 19.00 19.34 37.69
C ASP A 360 20.04 19.39 36.54
N PRO A 361 19.72 20.02 35.38
CA PRO A 361 20.63 20.11 34.23
C PRO A 361 22.05 20.57 34.59
N GLU A 362 22.19 21.38 35.65
CA GLU A 362 23.49 21.90 36.07
C GLU A 362 24.29 20.91 36.93
N GLU A 363 23.63 20.05 37.72
CA GLU A 363 24.28 18.91 38.38
C GLU A 363 24.75 17.87 37.37
N LEU A 364 23.95 17.59 36.33
CA LEU A 364 24.31 16.64 35.27
C LEU A 364 25.56 17.11 34.50
N ARG A 365 25.66 18.41 34.19
CA ARG A 365 26.86 19.00 33.58
C ARG A 365 28.09 18.87 34.48
N GLN A 366 27.96 19.15 35.77
CA GLN A 366 29.08 19.03 36.71
C GLN A 366 29.58 17.59 36.83
N GLU A 367 28.67 16.62 36.85
CA GLU A 367 29.03 15.21 36.97
C GLU A 367 29.65 14.65 35.67
N THR A 368 29.15 15.08 34.51
CA THR A 368 29.76 14.77 33.20
C THR A 368 31.20 15.30 33.12
N VAL A 369 31.45 16.51 33.62
CA VAL A 369 32.80 17.10 33.68
C VAL A 369 33.70 16.32 34.65
N LYS A 370 33.18 15.83 35.78
CA LYS A 370 33.94 14.95 36.68
C LYS A 370 34.29 13.62 36.03
N GLN A 371 33.36 12.97 35.33
CA GLN A 371 33.64 11.72 34.61
C GLN A 371 34.73 11.91 33.56
N LEU A 372 34.64 12.95 32.71
CA LEU A 372 35.66 13.25 31.71
C LEU A 372 37.05 13.52 32.35
N ARG A 373 37.09 14.11 33.55
CA ARG A 373 38.35 14.30 34.30
C ARG A 373 38.92 12.98 34.82
N ILE A 374 38.07 12.05 35.27
CA ILE A 374 38.47 10.72 35.74
C ILE A 374 38.97 9.87 34.57
N GLU A 375 38.27 9.86 33.44
CA GLU A 375 38.68 9.15 32.22
C GLU A 375 40.02 9.65 31.69
N ARG A 376 40.22 10.97 31.66
CA ARG A 376 41.53 11.56 31.28
C ARG A 376 42.65 11.14 32.23
N LYS A 377 42.38 11.04 33.54
CA LYS A 377 43.36 10.54 34.52
C LYS A 377 43.67 9.05 34.32
N LEU A 378 42.66 8.23 34.03
CA LEU A 378 42.82 6.80 33.76
C LEU A 378 43.58 6.56 32.46
N GLN A 379 43.29 7.29 31.39
CA GLN A 379 44.04 7.24 30.14
C GLN A 379 45.50 7.67 30.32
N LYS A 380 45.75 8.73 31.09
CA LYS A 380 47.11 9.21 31.39
C LYS A 380 47.90 8.21 32.24
N ASN A 381 47.25 7.54 33.20
CA ASN A 381 47.87 6.47 33.99
C ASN A 381 48.16 5.22 33.15
N ASN A 382 47.30 4.87 32.20
CA ASN A 382 47.53 3.76 31.28
C ASN A 382 48.64 4.06 30.26
N LEU A 383 48.77 5.31 29.81
CA LEU A 383 49.89 5.76 28.97
C LEU A 383 51.21 5.75 29.74
N ASN A 384 51.21 6.18 31.01
CA ASN A 384 52.41 6.14 31.85
C ASN A 384 52.85 4.70 32.17
N LYS A 385 51.90 3.76 32.39
CA LYS A 385 52.22 2.34 32.55
C LYS A 385 52.88 1.75 31.30
N LYS A 386 52.39 2.09 30.10
CA LYS A 386 52.96 1.63 28.83
C LYS A 386 54.31 2.25 28.48
N ALA A 387 54.69 3.37 29.09
CA ALA A 387 56.01 4.00 28.92
C ALA A 387 57.04 3.50 29.96
N SER A 388 56.60 2.65 30.90
CA SER A 388 57.44 2.06 31.96
C SER A 388 57.75 0.58 31.74
N GLU A 389 57.22 0.00 30.65
CA GLU A 389 57.59 -1.29 30.04
C GLU A 389 58.50 -1.02 28.85
#